data_AF-A0A2V7VRK5-F1
#
_entry.id   AF-A0A2V7VRK5-F1
#
_cell.length_a   1.000
_cell.length_b   1.000
_cell.length_c   1.000
_cell.angle_alpha   90.00
_cell.angle_beta   90.00
_cell.angle_gamma   90.00
#
_symmetry.space_group_name_H-M   'P 1'
#
loop_
_entity.id
_entity.type
_entity.pdbx_description
1 polymer ?
#
loop_
_entity_poly.entity_id
_entity_poly.type
_entity_poly.pdbx_seq_one_letter_code
_entity_poly.pdbx_strand_id
1 'polypeptide(L)' 'MAVFLSVLSTFLVGLILVIAPWTSLWDANYLLSPYPALRGLLLSAFTRGTVSGLGLVNIVLALYEARQHMMADDGA' A
#
# COMPACT_ATOMS: atom_id res chain seq x y z
N MET A 1 13.29 -11.35 15.23
CA MET A 1 11.96 -11.82 14.79
C MET A 1 10.96 -10.69 14.54
N ALA A 2 10.78 -9.74 15.47
CA ALA A 2 9.79 -8.65 15.31
C ALA A 2 10.00 -7.78 14.06
N VAL A 3 11.25 -7.44 13.73
CA VAL A 3 11.60 -6.61 12.56
C VAL A 3 11.13 -7.24 11.24
N PHE A 4 11.32 -8.55 11.09
CA PHE A 4 10.90 -9.27 9.89
C PHE A 4 9.38 -9.18 9.70
N LEU A 5 8.61 -9.30 10.78
CA LEU A 5 7.15 -9.15 10.77
C LEU A 5 6.73 -7.72 10.40
N SER A 6 7.42 -6.70 10.93
CA SER A 6 7.17 -5.29 10.59
C SER A 6 7.42 -5.00 9.12
N VAL A 7 8.58 -5.39 8.59
CA VAL A 7 8.96 -5.21 7.18
C VAL A 7 7.96 -5.91 6.26
N LEU A 8 7.61 -7.17 6.58
CA LEU A 8 6.65 -7.95 5.79
C LEU A 8 5.25 -7.31 5.81
N SER A 9 4.79 -6.84 6.97
CA SER A 9 3.49 -6.18 7.11
C SER A 9 3.44 -4.88 6.31
N THR A 10 4.44 -4.00 6.45
CA THR A 10 4.53 -2.74 5.71
C THR A 10 4.61 -2.97 4.21
N PHE A 11 5.36 -3.98 3.78
CA PHE A 11 5.45 -4.37 2.37
C PHE A 11 4.12 -4.88 1.83
N LEU A 12 3.43 -5.77 2.55
CA LEU A 12 2.12 -6.28 2.17
C LEU A 12 1.07 -5.17 2.09
N VAL A 13 1.05 -4.26 3.07
CA VAL A 13 0.19 -3.07 3.06
C VAL A 13 0.48 -2.21 1.83
N GLY A 14 1.76 -1.97 1.54
CA GLY A 14 2.17 -1.25 0.33
C GLY A 14 1.68 -1.93 -0.95
N LEU A 15 1.83 -3.25 -1.07
CA LEU A 15 1.38 -4.02 -2.21
C LEU A 15 -0.15 -3.97 -2.39
N ILE A 16 -0.90 -4.12 -1.29
CA ILE A 16 -2.36 -4.01 -1.30
C ILE A 16 -2.77 -2.61 -1.76
N LEU A 17 -2.14 -1.56 -1.25
CA LEU A 17 -2.42 -0.18 -1.68
C LEU A 17 -2.10 0.07 -3.15
N VAL A 18 -1.04 -0.56 -3.69
CA VAL A 18 -0.74 -0.48 -5.12
C VAL A 18 -1.79 -1.21 -5.94
N ILE A 19 -2.16 -2.43 -5.58
CA ILE A 19 -3.00 -3.32 -6.40
C ILE A 19 -4.50 -3.02 -6.25
N ALA A 20 -4.97 -2.80 -5.01
CA ALA A 20 -6.39 -2.60 -4.69
C ALA A 20 -7.11 -1.63 -5.65
N PRO A 21 -6.63 -0.41 -5.92
CA PRO A 21 -7.31 0.55 -6.79
C PRO A 21 -7.47 0.10 -8.26
N TRP A 22 -6.73 -0.92 -8.69
CA TRP A 22 -6.80 -1.49 -10.05
C TRP A 22 -7.61 -2.77 -10.13
N THR A 23 -8.12 -3.26 -9.01
CA THR A 23 -8.99 -4.45 -8.99
C THR A 23 -10.43 -4.09 -9.29
N SER A 24 -11.17 -5.03 -9.89
CA SER A 24 -12.61 -4.87 -10.11
C SER A 24 -13.40 -4.74 -8.80
N LEU A 25 -12.85 -5.25 -7.69
CA LEU A 25 -13.39 -5.08 -6.34
C LEU A 25 -13.44 -3.61 -5.92
N TRP A 26 -12.46 -2.79 -6.33
CA TRP A 26 -12.44 -1.36 -6.03
C TRP A 26 -13.50 -0.59 -6.82
N ASP A 27 -13.76 -1.01 -8.06
CA ASP A 27 -14.77 -0.43 -8.94
C ASP A 27 -16.20 -0.83 -8.54
N ALA A 28 -16.37 -2.11 -8.18
CA ALA A 28 -17.65 -2.72 -7.83
C ALA A 28 -18.02 -2.60 -6.34
N ASN A 29 -17.57 -1.55 -5.66
CA ASN A 29 -17.87 -1.33 -4.25
C ASN A 29 -19.38 -1.03 -4.05
N TYR A 30 -20.17 -2.06 -3.73
CA TYR A 30 -21.60 -1.96 -3.40
C TYR A 30 -21.86 -0.99 -2.22
N LEU A 31 -20.89 -0.83 -1.32
CA LEU A 31 -20.96 0.12 -0.20
C LEU A 31 -20.98 1.60 -0.63
N LEU A 32 -20.50 1.90 -1.85
CA LEU A 32 -20.52 3.24 -2.44
C LEU A 32 -21.78 3.50 -3.28
N SER A 33 -22.67 2.51 -3.41
CA SER A 33 -23.97 2.65 -4.08
C SER A 33 -24.82 3.81 -3.52
N PRO A 34 -24.85 4.08 -2.21
CA PRO A 34 -25.59 5.23 -1.65
C PRO A 34 -24.89 6.59 -1.86
N TYR A 35 -23.60 6.62 -2.19
CA TYR A 35 -22.77 7.84 -2.20
C TYR A 35 -22.11 8.09 -3.57
N PRO A 36 -22.87 8.55 -4.59
CA PRO A 36 -22.37 8.73 -5.95
C PRO A 36 -21.24 9.76 -6.07
N ALA A 37 -21.23 10.80 -5.23
CA ALA A 37 -20.16 11.80 -5.22
C ALA A 37 -18.82 11.24 -4.74
N LEU A 38 -18.82 10.48 -3.64
CA LEU A 38 -17.64 9.77 -3.13
C LEU A 38 -17.15 8.72 -4.12
N ARG A 39 -18.08 8.02 -4.78
CA ARG A 39 -17.76 7.07 -5.84
C ARG A 39 -16.99 7.72 -6.99
N GLY A 40 -17.44 8.89 -7.48
CA GLY A 40 -16.74 9.62 -8.54
C GLY A 40 -15.32 10.04 -8.14
N LEU A 41 -15.12 10.46 -6.88
CA LEU A 41 -13.80 10.79 -6.36
C LEU A 41 -12.91 9.56 -6.17
N LEU A 42 -13.41 8.48 -5.57
CA LEU A 42 -12.67 7.24 -5.29
C LEU A 42 -12.31 6.45 -6.56
N LEU A 43 -13.14 6.54 -7.61
CA LEU A 43 -12.88 5.95 -8.91
C LEU A 43 -12.06 6.85 -9.85
N SER A 44 -11.81 8.10 -9.46
CA SER A 44 -10.98 9.01 -10.27
C SER A 44 -9.55 8.48 -10.40
N ALA A 45 -8.94 8.75 -11.57
CA ALA A 45 -7.53 8.44 -11.81
C ALA A 45 -6.61 9.11 -10.77
N PHE A 46 -7.01 10.26 -10.22
CA PHE A 46 -6.27 10.97 -9.17
C PHE A 46 -6.21 10.17 -7.87
N THR A 47 -7.34 9.62 -7.41
CA THR A 47 -7.37 8.82 -6.19
C THR A 47 -6.63 7.50 -6.39
N ARG A 48 -6.78 6.84 -7.54
CA ARG A 48 -6.00 5.64 -7.87
C ARG A 48 -4.50 5.92 -7.84
N GLY A 49 -4.07 7.03 -8.45
CA GLY A 49 -2.69 7.48 -8.41
C GLY A 49 -2.18 7.80 -7.00
N THR A 50 -2.99 8.49 -6.20
CA THR A 50 -2.66 8.82 -4.81
C THR A 50 -2.51 7.57 -3.94
N VAL A 51 -3.45 6.63 -4.04
CA VAL A 51 -3.44 5.38 -3.26
C VAL A 51 -2.27 4.49 -3.68
N SER A 52 -2.03 4.33 -4.99
CA SER A 52 -0.85 3.58 -5.48
C SER A 52 0.47 4.27 -5.13
N GLY A 53 0.53 5.61 -5.17
CA GLY A 53 1.69 6.38 -4.73
C GLY A 53 2.00 6.18 -3.26
N LEU A 54 0.97 6.17 -2.40
CA LEU A 54 1.11 5.84 -0.98
C LEU A 54 1.63 4.41 -0.77
N GLY A 55 1.15 3.46 -1.59
CA GLY A 55 1.64 2.08 -1.59
C GLY A 55 3.11 1.96 -1.96
N LEU A 56 3.57 2.70 -2.97
CA LEU A 56 4.99 2.77 -3.33
C LEU A 56 5.86 3.33 -2.20
N VAL A 57 5.41 4.36 -1.50
CA VAL A 57 6.12 4.90 -0.33
C VAL A 57 6.27 3.84 0.76
N ASN A 58 5.22 3.07 1.05
CA ASN A 58 5.29 1.97 2.02
C ASN A 58 6.30 0.88 1.59
N ILE A 59 6.35 0.53 0.31
CA ILE A 59 7.33 -0.44 -0.20
C ILE A 59 8.76 0.09 -0.02
N VAL A 60 9.01 1.36 -0.34
CA VAL A 60 10.33 1.99 -0.15
C VAL A 60 10.72 2.03 1.32
N LEU A 61 9.78 2.33 2.22
CA LEU A 61 10.03 2.33 3.66
C LEU A 61 10.39 0.92 4.18
N ALA A 62 9.67 -0.11 3.73
CA ALA A 62 9.97 -1.49 4.06
C ALA A 62 11.38 -1.92 3.57
N LEU A 63 11.78 -1.50 2.36
CA LEU A 63 13.12 -1.74 1.82
C LEU A 63 14.21 -1.02 2.63
N TYR A 64 13.94 0.21 3.08
CA TYR A 64 14.86 0.97 3.91
C TYR A 64 15.07 0.31 5.27
N GLU A 65 13.98 -0.10 5.94
CA GLU A 65 14.06 -0.85 7.20
C GLU A 65 14.80 -2.18 7.05
N ALA A 66 14.56 -2.91 5.95
CA ALA A 66 15.25 -4.17 5.67
C ALA A 66 16.76 -3.97 5.49
N ARG A 67 17.16 -2.95 4.73
CA ARG A 67 18.58 -2.61 4.50
C ARG A 67 19.29 -2.22 5.78
N GLN A 68 18.65 -1.41 6.62
CA GLN A 68 19.23 -0.96 7.88
C GLN A 68 19.49 -2.15 8.83
N HIS A 69 18.58 -3.13 8.87
CA HIS A 69 18.74 -4.30 9.74
C HIS A 69 19.71 -5.34 9.17
N MET A 70 19.83 -5.50 7.85
CA MET A 70 20.87 -6.34 7.25
C MET A 70 22.27 -5.79 7.55
N MET A 71 22.46 -4.46 7.47
CA MET A 71 23.74 -3.80 7.78
C MET A 71 24.14 -3.89 9.27
N ALA A 72 23.19 -4.19 10.17
CA ALA A 72 23.46 -4.37 11.58
C ALA A 72 23.98 -5.79 11.93
N ASP A 73 23.78 -6.77 11.04
CA ASP A 73 24.18 -8.17 11.24
C ASP A 73 25.61 -8.45 10.74
N ASP A 74 26.16 -7.62 9.84
CA ASP A 74 27.52 -7.74 9.27
C ASP A 74 28.64 -7.20 10.19
N GLY A 75 28.30 -6.67 11.38
CA GLY A 75 29.24 -6.03 12.32
C GLY A 75 29.50 -6.78 13.62
N ALA A 76 29.00 -8.01 13.77
CA ALA A 76 29.13 -8.84 14.98
C ALA A 76 30.15 -9.96 14.83
#